data_AF-A0A9Q3PW85-F1
#
_entry.id   AF-A0A9Q3PW85-F1
#
_cell.length_a   1.000
_cell.length_b   1.000
_cell.length_c   1.000
_cell.angle_alpha   90.00
_cell.angle_beta   90.00
_cell.angle_gamma   90.00
#
_symmetry.space_group_name_H-M   'P 1'
#
loop_
_entity.id
_entity.type
_entity.pdbx_description
1 polymer ?
#
loop_
_entity_poly.entity_id
_entity_poly.type
_entity_poly.pdbx_seq_one_letter_code
_entity_poly.pdbx_strand_id
1 'polypeptide(L)'
;MKISLKKCHFGFKELKALRHVVSGLSFGIDKNKASAVFLKPMPQNKKEIQSFLGFAGYYRQHINDFASIARPLFKLCDKDTVFEMTVDRFKAFESLREALTTDSLLLMPDFKLSFKLYIDASGDGLGVELHEVQIINDKPVEGPIWFIYR
;
A
#
# COMPACT_ATOMS: atom_id res chain seq x y z
N MET A 1 18.56 11.15 -27.08
CA MET A 1 17.39 10.90 -26.21
C MET A 1 16.14 11.45 -26.91
N LYS A 2 15.12 10.62 -27.20
CA LYS A 2 13.84 11.07 -27.80
C LYS A 2 12.76 11.09 -26.72
N ILE A 3 12.00 12.19 -26.63
CA ILE A 3 10.93 12.38 -25.64
C ILE A 3 9.56 12.30 -26.34
N SER A 4 8.61 11.58 -25.74
CA SER A 4 7.22 11.55 -26.22
C SER A 4 6.42 12.66 -25.55
N LEU A 5 6.25 13.81 -26.23
CA LEU A 5 5.54 14.97 -25.69
C LEU A 5 4.11 14.66 -25.22
N LYS A 6 3.43 13.70 -25.87
CA LYS A 6 2.09 13.24 -25.46
C LYS A 6 2.03 12.62 -24.05
N LYS A 7 3.17 12.15 -23.51
CA LYS A 7 3.29 11.57 -22.17
C LYS A 7 3.89 12.56 -21.16
N CYS A 8 4.28 13.75 -21.61
CA CYS A 8 4.88 14.78 -20.76
C CYS A 8 3.79 15.64 -20.14
N HIS A 9 3.90 15.87 -18.83
CA HIS A 9 2.99 16.71 -18.06
C HIS A 9 3.86 17.73 -17.32
N PHE A 10 3.58 19.02 -17.50
CA PHE A 10 4.39 20.12 -16.96
C PHE A 10 3.53 21.09 -16.13
N GLY A 11 4.08 21.62 -15.04
CA GLY A 11 3.43 22.66 -14.22
C GLY A 11 2.22 22.19 -13.40
N PHE A 12 2.06 20.89 -13.17
CA PHE A 12 0.97 20.34 -12.36
C PHE A 12 1.35 20.28 -10.87
N LYS A 13 0.39 20.55 -9.98
CA LYS A 13 0.55 20.37 -8.52
C LYS A 13 0.61 18.90 -8.10
N GLU A 14 0.02 18.02 -8.91
CA GLU A 14 -0.07 16.59 -8.70
C GLU A 14 0.16 15.87 -10.03
N LEU A 15 0.93 14.79 -10.02
CA LEU A 15 1.32 14.03 -11.20
C LEU A 15 1.13 12.53 -10.96
N LYS A 16 0.65 11.83 -11.99
CA LYS A 16 0.59 10.37 -11.97
C LYS A 16 1.88 9.80 -12.54
N ALA A 17 2.65 9.11 -11.71
CA ALA A 17 3.92 8.51 -12.10
C ALA A 17 4.05 7.12 -11.46
N LEU A 18 4.50 6.13 -12.23
CA LEU A 18 4.77 4.78 -11.73
C LEU A 18 3.59 4.14 -10.95
N ARG A 19 2.35 4.43 -11.37
CA ARG A 19 1.10 3.96 -10.71
C ARG A 19 0.85 4.57 -9.32
N HIS A 20 1.58 5.63 -8.99
CA HIS A 20 1.36 6.47 -7.83
C HIS A 20 0.87 7.85 -8.25
N VAL A 21 0.21 8.50 -7.31
CA VAL A 21 -0.11 9.91 -7.34
C VAL A 21 0.94 10.63 -6.50
N VAL A 22 1.69 11.52 -7.14
CA VAL A 22 2.78 12.26 -6.50
C VAL A 22 2.42 13.73 -6.49
N SER A 23 2.39 14.33 -5.31
CA SER A 23 2.30 15.77 -5.12
C SER A 23 3.55 16.28 -4.38
N GLY A 24 3.66 17.60 -4.23
CA GLY A 24 4.75 18.18 -3.43
C GLY A 24 4.69 17.82 -1.94
N LEU A 25 3.54 17.37 -1.44
CA LEU A 25 3.32 17.08 -0.01
C LEU A 25 3.03 15.60 0.27
N SER A 26 2.53 14.88 -0.74
CA SER A 26 1.99 13.54 -0.54
C SER A 26 2.36 12.58 -1.64
N PHE A 27 2.37 11.32 -1.27
CA PHE A 27 2.62 10.18 -2.12
C PHE A 27 1.52 9.13 -1.89
N GLY A 28 0.71 8.88 -2.91
CA GLY A 28 -0.49 8.06 -2.81
C GLY A 28 -0.62 7.03 -3.93
N ILE A 29 -1.65 6.20 -3.83
CA ILE A 29 -1.99 5.19 -4.83
C ILE A 29 -2.84 5.83 -5.94
N ASP A 30 -2.56 5.52 -7.21
CA ASP A 30 -3.47 5.91 -8.30
C ASP A 30 -4.75 5.08 -8.25
N LYS A 31 -5.83 5.69 -7.73
CA LYS A 31 -7.15 5.06 -7.57
C LYS A 31 -7.68 4.44 -8.85
N ASN A 32 -7.39 5.00 -10.02
CA ASN A 32 -7.85 4.44 -11.30
C ASN A 32 -7.21 3.08 -11.60
N LYS A 33 -6.02 2.82 -11.06
CA LYS A 33 -5.33 1.54 -11.16
C LYS A 33 -5.67 0.61 -10.00
N ALA A 34 -5.87 1.15 -8.80
CA ALA A 34 -6.43 0.40 -7.67
C ALA A 34 -7.83 -0.16 -7.99
N SER A 35 -8.65 0.62 -8.73
CA SER A 35 -9.98 0.25 -9.28
C SER A 35 -10.02 -1.13 -9.92
N ALA A 36 -8.94 -1.51 -10.61
CA ALA A 36 -8.83 -2.81 -11.27
C ALA A 36 -8.79 -3.99 -10.28
N VAL A 37 -8.47 -3.77 -9.01
CA VAL A 37 -8.57 -4.77 -7.95
C VAL A 37 -9.94 -4.79 -7.31
N PHE A 38 -10.62 -3.65 -7.16
CA PHE A 38 -12.01 -3.62 -6.66
C PHE A 38 -12.97 -4.43 -7.54
N LEU A 39 -12.76 -4.36 -8.86
CA LEU A 39 -13.63 -4.99 -9.85
C LEU A 39 -13.29 -6.47 -10.07
N LYS A 40 -12.21 -6.98 -9.47
CA LYS A 40 -11.89 -8.39 -9.61
C LYS A 40 -12.83 -9.21 -8.73
N PRO A 41 -13.40 -10.30 -9.28
CA PRO A 41 -14.14 -11.25 -8.46
C PRO A 41 -13.21 -11.90 -7.43
N MET A 42 -13.82 -12.48 -6.40
CA MET A 42 -13.11 -13.26 -5.40
C MET A 42 -12.22 -14.32 -6.10
N PRO A 43 -10.95 -14.45 -5.73
CA PRO A 43 -10.07 -15.44 -6.34
C PRO A 43 -10.62 -16.85 -6.10
N GLN A 44 -10.67 -17.65 -7.16
CA GLN A 44 -11.21 -19.02 -7.13
C GLN A 44 -10.12 -20.10 -7.14
N ASN A 45 -8.85 -19.69 -7.32
CA ASN A 45 -7.73 -20.63 -7.36
C ASN A 45 -6.42 -20.00 -6.83
N LYS A 46 -5.42 -20.86 -6.63
CA LYS A 46 -4.09 -20.46 -6.14
C LYS A 46 -3.38 -19.43 -7.03
N LYS A 47 -3.57 -19.49 -8.36
CA LYS A 47 -2.92 -18.53 -9.28
C LYS A 47 -3.49 -17.13 -9.13
N GLU A 48 -4.80 -17.03 -8.97
CA GLU A 48 -5.49 -15.76 -8.79
C GLU A 48 -5.14 -15.10 -7.46
N ILE A 49 -5.08 -15.86 -6.35
CA ILE A 49 -4.67 -15.29 -5.06
C ILE A 49 -3.19 -14.85 -5.07
N GLN A 50 -2.30 -15.60 -5.73
CA GLN A 50 -0.90 -15.19 -5.91
C GLN A 50 -0.79 -13.90 -6.74
N SER A 51 -1.59 -13.76 -7.80
CA SER A 51 -1.64 -12.54 -8.61
C SER A 51 -2.16 -11.34 -7.80
N PHE A 52 -3.19 -11.55 -6.98
CA PHE A 52 -3.73 -10.53 -6.09
C PHE A 52 -2.69 -10.10 -5.04
N LEU A 53 -2.05 -11.05 -4.35
CA LEU A 53 -1.02 -10.78 -3.35
C LEU A 53 0.21 -10.10 -3.96
N GLY A 54 0.59 -10.43 -5.19
CA GLY A 54 1.65 -9.72 -5.91
C GLY A 54 1.30 -8.25 -6.17
N PHE A 55 0.03 -7.96 -6.49
CA PHE A 55 -0.44 -6.58 -6.63
C PHE A 55 -0.52 -5.86 -5.28
N ALA A 56 -1.13 -6.48 -4.27
CA ALA A 56 -1.25 -5.89 -2.94
C ALA A 56 0.13 -5.63 -2.32
N GLY A 57 1.08 -6.55 -2.54
CA GLY A 57 2.47 -6.44 -2.12
C GLY A 57 3.22 -5.27 -2.77
N TYR A 58 2.87 -4.86 -3.99
CA TYR A 58 3.43 -3.66 -4.62
C TYR A 58 3.09 -2.38 -3.83
N TYR A 59 1.90 -2.32 -3.22
CA TYR A 59 1.43 -1.19 -2.43
C TYR A 59 1.54 -1.39 -0.92
N ARG A 60 2.24 -2.43 -0.45
CA ARG A 60 2.33 -2.78 0.98
C ARG A 60 2.76 -1.61 1.89
N GLN A 61 3.58 -0.69 1.37
CA GLN A 61 4.04 0.50 2.10
C GLN A 61 2.92 1.51 2.42
N HIS A 62 1.76 1.37 1.80
CA HIS A 62 0.55 2.17 2.00
C HIS A 62 -0.52 1.41 2.82
N ILE A 63 -0.22 0.20 3.30
CA ILE A 63 -1.19 -0.64 3.99
C ILE A 63 -0.67 -0.89 5.40
N ASN A 64 -1.34 -0.34 6.40
CA ASN A 64 -1.04 -0.65 7.80
C ASN A 64 -1.29 -2.14 8.06
N ASP A 65 -0.43 -2.77 8.86
CA ASP A 65 -0.48 -4.18 9.25
C ASP A 65 -0.54 -5.17 8.09
N PHE A 66 0.06 -4.82 6.93
CA PHE A 66 -0.02 -5.63 5.73
C PHE A 66 0.34 -7.11 5.95
N ALA A 67 1.42 -7.38 6.70
CA ALA A 67 1.87 -8.76 6.94
C ALA A 67 0.81 -9.57 7.71
N SER A 68 0.24 -8.98 8.76
CA SER A 68 -0.79 -9.60 9.61
C SER A 68 -2.05 -9.89 8.80
N ILE A 69 -2.52 -8.92 8.01
CA ILE A 69 -3.73 -9.06 7.19
C ILE A 69 -3.49 -10.09 6.08
N ALA A 70 -2.34 -10.06 5.41
CA ALA A 70 -2.05 -10.94 4.27
C ALA A 70 -1.65 -12.37 4.68
N ARG A 71 -1.24 -12.62 5.94
CA ARG A 71 -0.79 -13.93 6.46
C ARG A 71 -1.73 -15.10 6.11
N PRO A 72 -3.05 -15.05 6.38
CA PRO A 72 -3.96 -16.15 6.03
C PRO A 72 -4.06 -16.41 4.52
N LEU A 73 -3.82 -15.38 3.69
CA LEU A 73 -3.82 -15.48 2.24
C LEU A 73 -2.50 -16.04 1.70
N PHE A 74 -1.36 -15.67 2.29
CA PHE A 74 -0.07 -16.28 1.93
C PHE A 74 -0.06 -17.79 2.20
N LYS A 75 -0.72 -18.27 3.26
CA LYS A 75 -0.89 -19.71 3.53
C LYS A 75 -1.60 -20.46 2.39
N LEU A 76 -2.48 -19.79 1.61
CA LEU A 76 -3.11 -20.40 0.43
C LEU A 76 -2.13 -20.64 -0.72
N CYS A 77 -1.00 -19.92 -0.73
CA CYS A 77 0.02 -20.05 -1.76
C CYS A 77 0.94 -21.26 -1.53
N ASP A 78 0.93 -21.85 -0.33
CA ASP A 78 1.70 -23.04 -0.01
C ASP A 78 1.25 -24.24 -0.85
N LYS A 79 2.21 -25.12 -1.19
CA LYS A 79 1.96 -26.26 -2.07
C LYS A 79 0.94 -27.23 -1.47
N ASP A 80 1.06 -27.49 -0.17
CA ASP A 80 0.30 -28.51 0.55
C ASP A 80 -1.05 -28.01 1.09
N THR A 81 -1.33 -26.71 0.99
CA THR A 81 -2.59 -26.13 1.46
C THR A 81 -3.70 -26.31 0.43
N VAL A 82 -4.85 -26.87 0.82
CA VAL A 82 -6.05 -26.89 -0.03
C VAL A 82 -6.58 -25.47 -0.19
N PHE A 83 -6.95 -25.11 -1.43
CA PHE A 83 -7.54 -23.80 -1.70
C PHE A 83 -8.97 -23.77 -1.18
N GLU A 84 -9.18 -23.04 -0.08
CA GLU A 84 -10.49 -22.87 0.54
C GLU A 84 -10.61 -21.45 1.08
N MET A 85 -11.71 -20.78 0.76
CA MET A 85 -11.95 -19.41 1.21
C MET A 85 -12.73 -19.40 2.52
N THR A 86 -12.03 -19.66 3.63
CA THR A 86 -12.61 -19.59 4.98
C THR A 86 -13.02 -18.16 5.33
N VAL A 87 -13.81 -17.99 6.39
CA VAL A 87 -14.25 -16.68 6.89
C VAL A 87 -13.06 -15.74 7.14
N ASP A 88 -11.97 -16.24 7.72
CA ASP A 88 -10.78 -15.44 8.02
C ASP A 88 -10.04 -14.99 6.75
N ARG A 89 -9.95 -15.88 5.75
CA ARG A 89 -9.35 -15.57 4.45
C ARG A 89 -10.21 -14.56 3.67
N PHE A 90 -11.53 -14.69 3.74
CA PHE A 90 -12.44 -13.73 3.16
C PHE A 90 -12.29 -12.35 3.79
N LYS A 91 -12.26 -12.26 5.13
CA LYS A 91 -12.03 -11.00 5.85
C LYS A 91 -10.68 -10.38 5.47
N ALA A 92 -9.61 -11.16 5.43
CA ALA A 92 -8.29 -10.69 5.02
C ALA A 92 -8.27 -10.13 3.60
N PHE A 93 -8.95 -10.80 2.66
CA PHE A 93 -9.08 -10.31 1.28
C PHE A 93 -9.83 -8.98 1.23
N GLU A 94 -10.97 -8.87 1.90
CA GLU A 94 -11.76 -7.64 1.95
C GLU A 94 -11.01 -6.50 2.64
N SER A 95 -10.28 -6.76 3.73
CA SER A 95 -9.45 -5.74 4.40
C SER A 95 -8.32 -5.24 3.50
N LEU A 96 -7.65 -6.12 2.75
CA LEU A 96 -6.65 -5.67 1.76
C LEU A 96 -7.29 -4.89 0.61
N ARG A 97 -8.49 -5.31 0.18
CA ARG A 97 -9.27 -4.58 -0.82
C ARG A 97 -9.63 -3.19 -0.28
N GLU A 98 -10.10 -3.06 0.94
CA GLU A 98 -10.42 -1.76 1.56
C GLU A 98 -9.19 -0.87 1.76
N ALA A 99 -8.06 -1.44 2.19
CA ALA A 99 -6.82 -0.68 2.40
C ALA A 99 -6.21 -0.15 1.09
N LEU A 100 -6.31 -0.91 0.00
CA LEU A 100 -5.85 -0.48 -1.33
C LEU A 100 -6.68 0.65 -1.93
N THR A 101 -7.81 0.97 -1.30
CA THR A 101 -8.89 1.72 -1.93
C THR A 101 -9.31 2.95 -1.17
N THR A 102 -9.15 2.87 0.15
CA THR A 102 -9.08 4.02 1.03
C THR A 102 -7.83 4.86 0.66
N ASP A 103 -7.93 6.18 0.77
CA ASP A 103 -6.79 7.07 0.57
C ASP A 103 -5.73 6.84 1.66
N SER A 104 -4.75 5.98 1.39
CA SER A 104 -3.51 5.98 2.15
C SER A 104 -2.51 6.95 1.51
N LEU A 105 -2.57 8.20 1.96
CA LEU A 105 -1.57 9.21 1.64
C LEU A 105 -0.39 9.07 2.60
N LEU A 106 0.80 8.85 2.04
CA LEU A 106 2.06 8.99 2.77
C LEU A 106 2.56 10.43 2.58
N LEU A 107 3.20 10.98 3.60
CA LEU A 107 3.89 12.27 3.48
C LEU A 107 5.14 12.12 2.62
N MET A 108 5.42 13.13 1.80
CA MET A 108 6.70 13.21 1.09
C MET A 108 7.80 13.53 2.11
N PRO A 109 8.85 12.70 2.27
CA PRO A 109 9.85 12.91 3.32
C PRO A 109 10.63 14.22 3.11
N ASP A 110 10.76 15.02 4.16
CA ASP A 110 11.70 16.15 4.20
C ASP A 110 12.94 15.78 5.02
N PHE A 111 14.03 15.43 4.33
CA PHE A 111 15.29 15.02 4.96
C PHE A 111 15.97 16.09 5.84
N LYS A 112 15.41 17.31 5.92
CA LYS A 112 15.85 18.35 6.87
C LYS A 112 15.19 18.23 8.23
N LEU A 113 14.08 17.50 8.33
CA LEU A 113 13.34 17.29 9.56
C LEU A 113 13.77 15.98 10.23
N SER A 114 13.36 15.80 11.49
CA SER A 114 13.64 14.58 12.25
C SER A 114 12.53 13.55 12.01
N PHE A 115 12.94 12.31 11.75
CA PHE A 115 12.01 11.19 11.64
C PHE A 115 11.67 10.62 13.01
N LYS A 116 10.43 10.16 13.16
CA LYS A 116 9.95 9.34 14.29
C LYS A 116 9.76 7.91 13.81
N LEU A 117 10.30 6.97 14.58
CA LEU A 117 10.19 5.55 14.28
C LEU A 117 9.35 4.88 15.35
N TYR A 118 8.20 4.33 14.95
CA TYR A 118 7.37 3.49 15.80
C TYR A 118 7.65 2.03 15.44
N ILE A 119 7.94 1.22 16.45
CA ILE A 119 8.26 -0.20 16.28
C ILE A 119 7.40 -0.98 17.25
N ASP A 120 6.72 -2.00 16.75
CA ASP A 120 6.06 -3.02 17.55
C ASP A 120 6.50 -4.41 17.07
N ALA A 121 6.80 -5.30 18.01
CA ALA A 121 7.31 -6.63 17.72
C ALA A 121 6.69 -7.67 18.65
N SER A 122 6.31 -8.81 18.08
CA SER A 122 5.80 -9.96 18.80
C SER A 122 6.50 -11.24 18.34
N GLY A 123 6.23 -12.37 18.99
CA GLY A 123 6.72 -13.67 18.52
C GLY A 123 6.21 -14.06 17.12
N ASP A 124 5.19 -13.36 16.63
CA ASP A 124 4.53 -13.63 15.35
C ASP A 124 4.96 -12.70 14.20
N GLY A 125 5.59 -11.56 14.49
CA GLY A 125 5.94 -10.58 13.47
C GLY A 125 6.48 -9.25 14.00
N LEU A 126 6.93 -8.40 13.08
CA LEU A 126 7.51 -7.07 13.33
C LEU A 126 6.81 -6.02 12.46
N GLY A 127 6.28 -4.98 13.10
CA GLY A 127 5.74 -3.78 12.47
C GLY A 127 6.63 -2.57 12.75
N VAL A 128 6.90 -1.78 11.71
CA VAL A 128 7.64 -0.53 11.80
C VAL A 128 6.94 0.54 10.98
N GLU A 129 6.70 1.68 11.59
CA GLU A 129 6.16 2.86 10.94
C GLU A 129 7.15 4.02 11.06
N LEU A 130 7.49 4.63 9.92
CA LEU A 130 8.26 5.85 9.85
C LEU A 130 7.32 7.03 9.70
N HIS A 131 7.39 7.98 10.62
CA HIS A 131 6.57 9.18 10.66
C HIS A 131 7.43 10.44 10.69
N GLU A 132 6.83 11.56 10.34
CA GLU A 132 7.44 12.88 10.42
C GLU A 132 6.39 13.92 10.74
N VAL A 133 6.81 14.98 11.44
CA VAL A 133 5.95 16.14 11.72
C VAL A 133 6.28 17.24 10.72
N GLN A 134 5.35 17.52 9.81
CA GLN A 134 5.47 18.58 8.81
C GLN A 134 4.48 19.72 9.10
N ILE A 135 4.82 20.94 8.72
CA ILE A 135 3.87 22.07 8.77
C ILE A 135 3.05 22.04 7.47
N ILE A 136 1.78 21.68 7.60
CA ILE A 136 0.82 21.66 6.50
C ILE A 136 -0.31 22.63 6.85
N ASN A 137 -0.55 23.63 6.00
CA ASN A 137 -1.52 24.70 6.25
C ASN A 137 -1.35 25.37 7.63
N ASP A 138 -0.11 25.78 7.94
CA ASP A 138 0.30 26.45 9.19
C ASP A 138 0.06 25.63 10.47
N LYS A 139 -0.20 24.33 10.35
CA LYS A 139 -0.39 23.42 11.49
C LYS A 139 0.63 22.28 11.45
N PRO A 140 1.20 21.90 12.60
CA PRO A 140 2.02 20.70 12.68
C PRO A 140 1.12 19.47 12.50
N VAL A 141 1.42 18.66 11.50
CA VAL A 141 0.75 17.40 11.21
C VAL A 141 1.80 16.30 11.26
N GLU A 142 1.61 15.35 12.17
CA GLU A 142 2.33 14.10 12.13
C GLU A 142 1.66 13.16 11.14
N GLY A 143 2.44 12.57 10.25
CA GLY A 143 1.91 11.61 9.29
C GLY A 143 2.93 10.54 8.90
N PRO A 144 2.43 9.41 8.37
CA PRO A 144 3.27 8.31 7.97
C PRO A 144 4.01 8.65 6.67
N ILE A 145 5.29 8.35 6.63
CA ILE A 145 6.13 8.37 5.42
C ILE A 145 6.21 6.98 4.82
N TRP A 146 6.32 5.96 5.68
CA TRP A 146 6.60 4.61 5.23
C TRP A 146 6.17 3.57 6.27
N PHE A 147 5.57 2.46 5.80
CA PHE A 147 5.31 1.29 6.62
C PHE A 147 6.15 0.06 6.21
N ILE A 148 6.69 -0.67 7.18
CA ILE A 148 7.44 -1.92 7.00
C ILE A 148 6.83 -2.98 7.91
N TYR A 149 6.38 -4.09 7.32
CA TYR A 149 5.88 -5.25 8.07
C TYR A 149 6.65 -6.50 7.65
N ARG A 150 7.01 -7.32 8.63
CA ARG A 150 7.67 -8.62 8.46
C ARG A 150 7.00 -9.72 9.27
#